data_AF-A0A1I1RJZ5-F1
#
_entry.id   AF-A0A1I1RJZ5-F1
#
_cell.length_a   1.000
_cell.length_b   1.000
_cell.length_c   1.000
_cell.angle_alpha   90.00
_cell.angle_beta   90.00
_cell.angle_gamma   90.00
#
_symmetry.space_group_name_H-M   'P 1'
#
loop_
_entity.id
_entity.type
_entity.pdbx_description
1 polymer ?
#
loop_
_entity_poly.entity_id
_entity_poly.type
_entity_poly.pdbx_seq_one_letter_code
_entity_poly.pdbx_strand_id
1 'polypeptide(L)'
;MSLAYWFREGPAEPIENGRIQYGPGKGLPKLVFEGLNNAQKLVQKIATVDPVRKKIILIQPGEKTLYVSGLRERGVPGYLYLFAHASAISLQGVRNIGTITDVIHRSGLWQRQPILIDACNAGASPDGVASALAGALRTHVTAPTTLTWNHPLGGSAIGQGSFEKLPGVLGRLPIPDFLRPGQWRTWGPDGQPIATTRTSPRDGGELVKGPLAQELRRKP
;
A
#
# COMPACT_ATOMS: atom_id res chain seq x y z
N MET A 1 -32.38 -6.27 1.63
CA MET A 1 -31.46 -5.12 1.54
C MET A 1 -32.02 -4.14 0.51
N SER A 2 -32.16 -2.86 0.86
CA SER A 2 -32.81 -1.83 0.02
C SER A 2 -31.85 -1.26 -1.05
N LEU A 3 -32.39 -0.85 -2.20
CA LEU A 3 -31.65 -0.20 -3.31
C LEU A 3 -30.85 1.03 -2.84
N ALA A 4 -31.34 1.76 -1.83
CA ALA A 4 -30.69 2.95 -1.28
C ALA A 4 -29.35 2.67 -0.59
N TYR A 5 -29.11 1.42 -0.18
CA TYR A 5 -27.86 0.99 0.43
C TYR A 5 -26.68 0.99 -0.57
N TRP A 6 -26.95 0.76 -1.86
CA TRP A 6 -25.93 0.74 -2.91
C TRP A 6 -25.48 2.12 -3.38
N PHE A 7 -26.26 3.18 -3.07
CA PHE A 7 -25.98 4.56 -3.49
C PHE A 7 -25.39 5.45 -2.39
N ARG A 8 -25.06 4.90 -1.22
CA ARG A 8 -24.42 5.69 -0.16
C ARG A 8 -22.98 6.03 -0.55
N GLU A 9 -22.63 7.31 -0.47
CA GLU A 9 -21.25 7.82 -0.61
C GLU A 9 -20.32 7.44 0.56
N GLY A 10 -20.86 6.72 1.56
CA GLY A 10 -20.07 6.13 2.65
C GLY A 10 -19.41 4.81 2.26
N PRO A 11 -18.66 4.17 3.18
CA PRO A 11 -18.06 2.88 2.91
C PRO A 11 -19.11 1.88 2.42
N ALA A 12 -18.77 1.13 1.35
CA ALA A 12 -19.67 0.20 0.65
C ALA A 12 -20.27 -0.91 1.56
N GLU A 13 -19.76 -1.05 2.78
CA GLU A 13 -20.20 -2.00 3.79
C GLU A 13 -20.42 -1.30 5.14
N PRO A 14 -21.46 -1.64 5.92
CA PRO A 14 -21.72 -1.02 7.20
C PRO A 14 -20.55 -1.28 8.12
N ILE A 15 -20.01 -0.18 8.67
CA ILE A 15 -19.08 -0.23 9.77
C ILE A 15 -19.89 -0.08 11.04
N GLU A 16 -19.99 -1.14 11.83
CA GLU A 16 -20.51 -1.06 13.20
C GLU A 16 -19.35 -1.31 14.16
N ASN A 17 -19.17 -0.40 15.13
CA ASN A 17 -18.07 -0.45 16.10
C ASN A 17 -16.68 -0.62 15.45
N GLY A 18 -16.45 0.04 14.31
CA GLY A 18 -15.17 -0.06 13.59
C GLY A 18 -14.94 -1.40 12.91
N ARG A 19 -15.98 -2.18 12.58
CA ARG A 19 -15.85 -3.47 11.88
C ARG A 19 -16.87 -3.65 10.75
N ILE A 20 -16.43 -4.32 9.68
CA ILE A 20 -17.31 -4.89 8.65
C ILE A 20 -18.07 -6.08 9.26
N GLN A 21 -19.39 -6.11 9.07
CA GLN A 21 -20.27 -7.10 9.67
C GLN A 21 -20.40 -8.40 8.85
N TYR A 22 -20.22 -8.32 7.52
CA TYR A 22 -20.40 -9.41 6.58
C TYR A 22 -19.41 -9.30 5.42
N GLY A 23 -19.01 -10.41 4.79
CA GLY A 23 -18.11 -10.41 3.64
C GLY A 23 -16.61 -10.54 3.98
N PRO A 24 -15.73 -10.43 2.96
CA PRO A 24 -14.29 -10.53 3.14
C PRO A 24 -13.77 -9.49 4.14
N GLY A 25 -12.87 -9.89 5.05
CA GLY A 25 -12.32 -8.97 6.05
C GLY A 25 -13.26 -8.68 7.24
N LYS A 26 -14.35 -9.47 7.37
CA LYS A 26 -15.18 -9.53 8.58
C LYS A 26 -14.33 -9.73 9.83
N GLY A 27 -14.68 -9.01 10.90
CA GLY A 27 -13.99 -9.09 12.20
C GLY A 27 -12.67 -8.32 12.29
N LEU A 28 -12.07 -7.92 11.16
CA LEU A 28 -10.88 -7.08 11.17
C LEU A 28 -11.23 -5.62 11.55
N PRO A 29 -10.40 -4.94 12.37
CA PRO A 29 -10.60 -3.53 12.68
C PRO A 29 -10.58 -2.63 11.44
N LYS A 30 -11.38 -1.57 11.47
CA LYS A 30 -11.54 -0.57 10.43
C LYS A 30 -11.34 0.82 11.02
N LEU A 31 -10.51 1.60 10.36
CA LEU A 31 -10.27 3.00 10.67
C LEU A 31 -10.82 3.86 9.54
N VAL A 32 -11.64 4.85 9.87
CA VAL A 32 -12.17 5.79 8.88
C VAL A 32 -11.16 6.92 8.66
N PHE A 33 -10.94 7.29 7.41
CA PHE A 33 -10.14 8.44 7.01
C PHE A 33 -10.75 9.10 5.78
N GLU A 34 -10.29 10.29 5.42
CA GLU A 34 -10.78 11.01 4.26
C GLU A 34 -9.77 10.95 3.10
N GLY A 35 -10.26 10.81 1.88
CA GLY A 35 -9.43 10.88 0.69
C GLY A 35 -10.26 11.14 -0.56
N LEU A 36 -9.59 11.53 -1.65
CA LEU A 36 -10.26 11.83 -2.91
C LEU A 36 -10.76 10.55 -3.60
N ASN A 37 -11.95 10.60 -4.18
CA ASN A 37 -12.45 9.59 -5.11
C ASN A 37 -12.02 9.89 -6.56
N ASN A 38 -12.48 9.07 -7.51
CA ASN A 38 -12.15 9.24 -8.93
C ASN A 38 -12.69 10.56 -9.53
N ALA A 39 -13.76 11.11 -8.96
CA ALA A 39 -14.33 12.41 -9.32
C ALA A 39 -13.67 13.60 -8.58
N GLN A 40 -12.53 13.38 -7.90
CA GLN A 40 -11.81 14.38 -7.09
C GLN A 40 -12.65 14.99 -5.95
N LYS A 41 -13.69 14.30 -5.48
CA LYS A 41 -14.44 14.70 -4.29
C LYS A 41 -13.82 14.05 -3.05
N LEU A 42 -13.74 14.81 -1.97
CA LEU A 42 -13.35 14.29 -0.66
C LEU A 42 -14.46 13.39 -0.14
N VAL A 43 -14.12 12.14 0.17
CA VAL A 43 -15.07 11.15 0.70
C VAL A 43 -14.46 10.39 1.87
N GLN A 44 -15.32 9.82 2.69
CA GLN A 44 -14.89 8.88 3.72
C GLN A 44 -14.45 7.56 3.08
N LYS A 45 -13.36 7.02 3.61
CA LYS A 45 -12.72 5.78 3.20
C LYS A 45 -12.37 4.96 4.42
N ILE A 46 -12.10 3.68 4.20
CA ILE A 46 -11.71 2.78 5.28
C ILE A 46 -10.30 2.23 5.07
N ALA A 47 -9.57 2.15 6.17
CA ALA A 47 -8.35 1.39 6.29
C ALA A 47 -8.68 0.11 7.07
N THR A 48 -8.47 -1.04 6.45
CA THR A 48 -8.63 -2.35 7.09
C THR A 48 -7.33 -2.77 7.73
N VAL A 49 -7.34 -3.02 9.04
CA VAL A 49 -6.17 -3.39 9.82
C VAL A 49 -6.13 -4.91 9.98
N ASP A 50 -5.07 -5.56 9.52
CA ASP A 50 -4.80 -6.99 9.72
C ASP A 50 -3.64 -7.14 10.71
N PRO A 51 -3.94 -7.32 12.02
CA PRO A 51 -2.91 -7.39 13.05
C PRO A 51 -2.05 -8.64 12.95
N VAL A 52 -2.62 -9.76 12.50
CA VAL A 52 -1.92 -11.04 12.37
C VAL A 52 -0.84 -10.93 11.30
N ARG A 53 -1.14 -10.27 10.18
CA ARG A 53 -0.20 -10.09 9.06
C ARG A 53 0.56 -8.75 9.09
N LYS A 54 0.40 -7.95 10.15
CA LYS A 54 1.02 -6.62 10.30
C LYS A 54 0.81 -5.73 9.06
N LYS A 55 -0.43 -5.65 8.58
CA LYS A 55 -0.79 -4.99 7.32
C LYS A 55 -1.95 -4.01 7.49
N ILE A 56 -1.91 -2.93 6.74
CA ILE A 56 -3.02 -1.98 6.59
C ILE A 56 -3.42 -1.96 5.12
N ILE A 57 -4.66 -2.32 4.84
CA ILE A 57 -5.25 -2.34 3.50
C ILE A 57 -6.08 -1.07 3.33
N LEU A 58 -5.65 -0.18 2.44
CA LEU A 58 -6.37 1.05 2.09
C LEU A 58 -7.28 0.86 0.87
N ILE A 59 -7.15 -0.23 0.11
CA ILE A 59 -8.12 -0.58 -0.93
C ILE A 59 -9.52 -0.70 -0.33
N GLN A 60 -10.53 -0.15 -1.00
CA GLN A 60 -11.90 -0.13 -0.46
C GLN A 60 -12.62 -1.45 -0.71
N PRO A 61 -13.52 -1.93 0.17
CA PRO A 61 -14.26 -3.18 -0.03
C PRO A 61 -15.09 -3.24 -1.32
N GLY A 62 -15.57 -2.09 -1.79
CA GLY A 62 -16.25 -1.99 -3.09
C GLY A 62 -15.38 -2.46 -4.26
N GLU A 63 -14.06 -2.43 -4.11
CA GLU A 63 -13.07 -2.90 -5.08
C GLU A 63 -12.80 -4.41 -4.88
N LYS A 64 -13.86 -5.21 -4.97
CA LYS A 64 -13.92 -6.61 -4.50
C LYS A 64 -12.67 -7.44 -4.78
N THR A 65 -12.21 -7.49 -6.03
CA THR A 65 -11.06 -8.31 -6.44
C THR A 65 -9.76 -7.87 -5.78
N LEU A 66 -9.46 -6.56 -5.80
CA LEU A 66 -8.25 -6.01 -5.20
C LEU A 66 -8.31 -6.07 -3.68
N TYR A 67 -9.48 -5.82 -3.09
CA TYR A 67 -9.66 -5.93 -1.65
C TYR A 67 -9.41 -7.36 -1.15
N VAL A 68 -9.95 -8.36 -1.84
CA VAL A 68 -9.71 -9.79 -1.53
C VAL A 68 -8.24 -10.17 -1.75
N SER A 69 -7.59 -9.67 -2.80
CA SER A 69 -6.14 -9.86 -2.99
C SER A 69 -5.37 -9.28 -1.81
N GLY A 70 -5.69 -8.04 -1.41
CA GLY A 70 -5.13 -7.38 -0.25
C GLY A 70 -5.34 -8.18 1.03
N LEU A 71 -6.48 -8.84 1.23
CA LEU A 71 -6.73 -9.71 2.38
C LEU A 71 -5.94 -11.03 2.33
N ARG A 72 -5.68 -11.59 1.15
CA ARG A 72 -4.96 -12.86 0.97
C ARG A 72 -3.46 -12.73 1.07
N GLU A 73 -2.91 -11.60 0.64
CA GLU A 73 -1.48 -11.36 0.58
C GLU A 73 -0.83 -11.58 1.95
N ARG A 74 0.34 -12.23 1.98
CA ARG A 74 1.07 -12.43 3.24
C ARG A 74 1.62 -11.09 3.73
N GLY A 75 1.84 -11.00 5.04
CA GLY A 75 2.63 -9.90 5.60
C GLY A 75 4.10 -10.04 5.20
N VAL A 76 4.87 -8.96 5.28
CA VAL A 76 6.31 -8.98 5.04
C VAL A 76 7.04 -8.98 6.39
N PRO A 77 7.80 -10.03 6.74
CA PRO A 77 8.50 -10.10 8.02
C PRO A 77 9.39 -8.89 8.24
N GLY A 78 9.25 -8.24 9.41
CA GLY A 78 10.03 -7.05 9.77
C GLY A 78 9.50 -5.72 9.24
N TYR A 79 8.40 -5.72 8.46
CA TYR A 79 7.80 -4.50 7.91
C TYR A 79 6.38 -4.27 8.44
N LEU A 80 5.96 -3.00 8.49
CA LEU A 80 4.55 -2.66 8.34
C LEU A 80 4.22 -2.67 6.85
N TYR A 81 3.19 -3.41 6.47
CA TYR A 81 2.83 -3.54 5.07
C TYR A 81 1.59 -2.71 4.72
N LEU A 82 1.71 -1.79 3.75
CA LEU A 82 0.61 -0.97 3.25
C LEU A 82 0.19 -1.45 1.86
N PHE A 83 -1.10 -1.77 1.69
CA PHE A 83 -1.67 -2.21 0.41
C PHE A 83 -2.73 -1.21 -0.06
N ALA A 84 -2.48 -0.51 -1.17
CA ALA A 84 -3.29 0.64 -1.57
C ALA A 84 -3.28 0.89 -3.08
N HIS A 85 -4.17 1.77 -3.54
CA HIS A 85 -3.92 2.52 -4.78
C HIS A 85 -2.95 3.65 -4.52
N ALA A 86 -2.15 4.02 -5.51
CA ALA A 86 -1.26 5.16 -5.40
C ALA A 86 -1.04 5.87 -6.72
N SER A 87 -0.50 7.07 -6.58
CA SER A 87 0.26 7.79 -7.60
C SER A 87 1.58 8.25 -6.97
N ALA A 88 2.41 8.96 -7.73
CA ALA A 88 3.63 9.57 -7.19
C ALA A 88 3.38 10.49 -5.98
N ILE A 89 2.19 11.08 -5.88
CA ILE A 89 1.87 12.14 -4.89
C ILE A 89 0.70 11.78 -3.97
N SER A 90 0.14 10.57 -4.04
CA SER A 90 -1.00 10.20 -3.22
C SER A 90 -1.09 8.72 -2.91
N LEU A 91 -1.68 8.40 -1.75
CA LEU A 91 -2.04 7.05 -1.33
C LEU A 91 -3.54 6.99 -1.10
N GLN A 92 -4.23 6.13 -1.85
CA GLN A 92 -5.69 5.97 -1.82
C GLN A 92 -6.47 7.29 -1.97
N GLY A 93 -5.93 8.24 -2.75
CA GLY A 93 -6.53 9.57 -2.95
C GLY A 93 -6.20 10.58 -1.84
N VAL A 94 -5.37 10.21 -0.87
CA VAL A 94 -4.86 11.11 0.16
C VAL A 94 -3.59 11.78 -0.34
N ARG A 95 -3.58 13.13 -0.39
CA ARG A 95 -2.39 13.94 -0.73
C ARG A 95 -1.67 14.48 0.50
N ASN A 96 -2.39 14.78 1.58
CA ASN A 96 -1.80 15.17 2.85
C ASN A 96 -1.34 13.92 3.60
N ILE A 97 -0.02 13.72 3.71
CA ILE A 97 0.51 12.51 4.33
C ILE A 97 0.13 12.37 5.82
N GLY A 98 -0.20 13.48 6.49
CA GLY A 98 -0.67 13.50 7.88
C GLY A 98 -1.88 12.60 8.13
N THR A 99 -2.78 12.47 7.16
CA THR A 99 -3.93 11.57 7.24
C THR A 99 -3.49 10.10 7.22
N ILE A 100 -2.48 9.74 6.42
CA ILE A 100 -1.95 8.36 6.39
C ILE A 100 -1.16 8.06 7.66
N THR A 101 -0.36 9.01 8.17
CA THR A 101 0.36 8.83 9.43
C THR A 101 -0.58 8.63 10.60
N ASP A 102 -1.70 9.38 10.66
CA ASP A 102 -2.74 9.19 11.67
C ASP A 102 -3.33 7.77 11.59
N VAL A 103 -3.70 7.29 10.39
CA VAL A 103 -4.17 5.92 10.20
C VAL A 103 -3.16 4.88 10.71
N ILE A 104 -1.88 5.08 10.40
CA ILE A 104 -0.80 4.18 10.85
C ILE A 104 -0.69 4.18 12.38
N HIS A 105 -0.69 5.35 13.03
CA HIS A 105 -0.64 5.46 14.49
C HIS A 105 -1.86 4.83 15.17
N ARG A 106 -3.06 5.20 14.73
CA ARG A 106 -4.32 4.67 15.29
C ARG A 106 -4.50 3.18 15.04
N SER A 107 -3.79 2.60 14.07
CA SER A 107 -3.82 1.14 13.86
C SER A 107 -3.20 0.34 15.00
N GLY A 108 -2.30 0.96 15.78
CA GLY A 108 -1.51 0.29 16.82
C GLY A 108 -0.49 -0.74 16.28
N LEU A 109 -0.42 -0.98 14.97
CA LEU A 109 0.48 -1.97 14.37
C LEU A 109 1.92 -1.51 14.25
N TRP A 110 2.13 -0.20 14.14
CA TRP A 110 3.44 0.37 13.87
C TRP A 110 4.22 0.62 15.15
N GLN A 111 5.39 0.00 15.23
CA GLN A 111 6.34 -0.01 16.34
C GLN A 111 7.73 0.42 15.83
N ARG A 112 7.76 1.43 14.95
CA ARG A 112 8.97 2.00 14.32
C ARG A 112 9.71 1.09 13.34
N GLN A 113 9.13 -0.03 12.96
CA GLN A 113 9.69 -0.85 11.88
C GLN A 113 9.64 -0.10 10.52
N PRO A 114 10.46 -0.51 9.54
CA PRO A 114 10.33 -0.05 8.16
C PRO A 114 8.93 -0.32 7.57
N ILE A 115 8.55 0.48 6.58
CA ILE A 115 7.26 0.40 5.91
C ILE A 115 7.46 -0.02 4.47
N LEU A 116 6.70 -1.02 4.02
CA LEU A 116 6.60 -1.37 2.61
C LEU A 116 5.26 -0.88 2.07
N ILE A 117 5.29 -0.09 1.01
CA ILE A 117 4.09 0.31 0.27
C ILE A 117 4.02 -0.56 -0.99
N ASP A 118 3.05 -1.47 -1.07
CA ASP A 118 2.65 -2.10 -2.33
C ASP A 118 1.45 -1.34 -2.90
N ALA A 119 1.78 -0.36 -3.74
CA ALA A 119 0.83 0.48 -4.45
C ALA A 119 1.51 1.08 -5.69
N CYS A 120 0.86 0.95 -6.86
CA CYS A 120 1.39 1.40 -8.14
C CYS A 120 1.96 2.82 -8.09
N ASN A 121 3.20 3.00 -8.56
CA ASN A 121 3.88 4.29 -8.70
C ASN A 121 4.09 5.09 -7.40
N ALA A 122 3.83 4.52 -6.22
CA ALA A 122 4.01 5.23 -4.95
C ALA A 122 5.46 5.72 -4.74
N GLY A 123 6.41 5.05 -5.39
CA GLY A 123 7.82 5.41 -5.39
C GLY A 123 8.33 6.05 -6.66
N ALA A 124 7.48 6.51 -7.57
CA ALA A 124 7.91 7.07 -8.85
C ALA A 124 8.73 8.37 -8.69
N SER A 125 8.31 9.28 -7.79
CA SER A 125 9.02 10.54 -7.50
C SER A 125 9.96 10.41 -6.30
N PRO A 126 11.18 10.97 -6.35
CA PRO A 126 12.11 10.96 -5.20
C PRO A 126 11.61 11.79 -4.01
N ASP A 127 10.78 12.80 -4.24
CA ASP A 127 10.17 13.73 -3.27
C ASP A 127 8.64 13.51 -3.13
N GLY A 128 8.17 12.34 -3.54
CA GLY A 128 6.74 12.00 -3.60
C GLY A 128 6.15 11.50 -2.28
N VAL A 129 5.04 10.78 -2.39
CA VAL A 129 4.26 10.31 -1.23
C VAL A 129 5.04 9.37 -0.31
N ALA A 130 5.93 8.52 -0.86
CA ALA A 130 6.78 7.65 -0.07
C ALA A 130 7.88 8.41 0.70
N SER A 131 8.45 9.46 0.09
CA SER A 131 9.40 10.37 0.75
C SER A 131 8.72 11.11 1.90
N ALA A 132 7.55 11.69 1.64
CA ALA A 132 6.77 12.40 2.65
C ALA A 132 6.41 11.48 3.83
N LEU A 133 6.05 10.23 3.56
CA LEU A 133 5.75 9.26 4.62
C LEU A 133 6.98 8.92 5.46
N ALA A 134 8.12 8.72 4.81
CA ALA A 134 9.39 8.38 5.47
C ALA A 134 9.83 9.51 6.42
N GLY A 135 9.80 10.75 5.95
CA GLY A 135 10.12 11.93 6.76
C GLY A 135 9.13 12.15 7.91
N ALA A 136 7.83 12.02 7.66
CA ALA A 136 6.80 12.24 8.68
C ALA A 136 6.86 11.22 9.82
N LEU A 137 7.12 9.95 9.50
CA LEU A 137 7.24 8.88 10.51
C LEU A 137 8.67 8.65 10.99
N ARG A 138 9.66 9.35 10.43
CA ARG A 138 11.09 9.13 10.70
C ARG A 138 11.47 7.66 10.66
N THR A 139 11.09 7.00 9.58
CA THR A 139 11.38 5.58 9.34
C THR A 139 11.68 5.34 7.87
N HIS A 140 12.22 4.16 7.61
CA HIS A 140 12.48 3.73 6.24
C HIS A 140 11.20 3.33 5.54
N VAL A 141 11.05 3.77 4.30
CA VAL A 141 9.92 3.42 3.45
C VAL A 141 10.44 2.83 2.15
N THR A 142 9.87 1.72 1.69
CA THR A 142 10.18 1.14 0.38
C THR A 142 8.91 1.12 -0.47
N ALA A 143 8.99 1.55 -1.74
CA ALA A 143 7.84 1.64 -2.64
C ALA A 143 8.23 1.41 -4.11
N PRO A 144 7.31 0.91 -4.95
CA PRO A 144 7.56 0.62 -6.35
C PRO A 144 7.60 1.91 -7.19
N THR A 145 8.53 1.97 -8.14
CA THR A 145 8.64 3.11 -9.08
C THR A 145 7.67 3.01 -10.24
N THR A 146 7.11 1.83 -10.50
CA THR A 146 6.15 1.56 -11.59
C THR A 146 4.90 0.84 -11.05
N LEU A 147 4.08 0.25 -11.92
CA LEU A 147 2.89 -0.50 -11.52
C LEU A 147 3.27 -1.77 -10.77
N THR A 148 2.50 -2.10 -9.74
CA THR A 148 2.58 -3.41 -9.10
C THR A 148 1.53 -4.35 -9.65
N TRP A 149 1.97 -5.58 -9.90
CA TRP A 149 1.14 -6.64 -10.44
C TRP A 149 0.98 -7.71 -9.38
N ASN A 150 -0.27 -8.09 -9.11
CA ASN A 150 -0.64 -9.09 -8.13
C ASN A 150 -1.66 -10.05 -8.75
N HIS A 151 -1.46 -11.35 -8.53
CA HIS A 151 -2.41 -12.35 -8.99
C HIS A 151 -3.69 -12.29 -8.14
N PRO A 152 -4.88 -12.18 -8.74
CA PRO A 152 -6.16 -12.11 -8.01
C PRO A 152 -6.42 -13.29 -7.05
N LEU A 153 -5.78 -14.43 -7.29
CA LEU A 153 -5.96 -15.65 -6.51
C LEU A 153 -4.83 -15.91 -5.49
N GLY A 154 -3.75 -15.12 -5.49
CA GLY A 154 -2.52 -15.43 -4.76
C GLY A 154 -1.79 -16.67 -5.32
N GLY A 155 -0.46 -16.66 -5.40
CA GLY A 155 0.32 -17.77 -5.98
C GLY A 155 1.82 -17.48 -6.06
N SER A 156 2.65 -18.48 -6.36
CA SER A 156 4.11 -18.34 -6.46
C SER A 156 4.49 -17.50 -7.68
N ALA A 157 5.16 -16.38 -7.43
CA ALA A 157 5.43 -15.30 -8.36
C ALA A 157 6.29 -15.68 -9.58
N ILE A 158 5.64 -15.90 -10.72
CA ILE A 158 6.12 -15.35 -12.00
C ILE A 158 5.17 -14.17 -12.29
N GLY A 159 5.67 -12.94 -12.24
CA GLY A 159 4.86 -11.74 -12.53
C GLY A 159 4.21 -11.04 -11.34
N GLN A 160 4.54 -11.42 -10.10
CA GLN A 160 4.32 -10.52 -8.96
C GLN A 160 5.53 -9.60 -8.79
N GLY A 161 5.30 -8.29 -8.66
CA GLY A 161 6.37 -7.31 -8.56
C GLY A 161 6.03 -6.00 -9.29
N SER A 162 7.05 -5.16 -9.48
CA SER A 162 6.91 -3.89 -10.22
C SER A 162 7.24 -4.15 -11.69
N PHE A 163 6.34 -3.83 -12.62
CA PHE A 163 6.56 -3.97 -14.07
C PHE A 163 5.82 -2.87 -14.84
N GLU A 164 6.35 -2.47 -15.98
CA GLU A 164 5.63 -1.60 -16.92
C GLU A 164 4.46 -2.33 -17.58
N LYS A 165 3.58 -1.57 -18.24
CA LYS A 165 2.57 -2.12 -19.17
C LYS A 165 3.21 -2.48 -20.50
N LEU A 166 2.59 -3.42 -21.20
CA LEU A 166 2.90 -3.69 -22.60
C LEU A 166 2.78 -2.40 -23.45
N PRO A 167 3.62 -2.23 -24.48
CA PRO A 167 3.62 -1.04 -25.31
C PRO A 167 2.39 -0.95 -26.22
N GLY A 168 2.03 0.27 -26.61
CA GLY A 168 1.00 0.54 -27.61
C GLY A 168 -0.40 0.08 -27.20
N VAL A 169 -1.16 -0.46 -28.15
CA VAL A 169 -2.55 -0.90 -27.94
C VAL A 169 -2.67 -2.06 -26.93
N LEU A 170 -1.59 -2.84 -26.76
CA LEU A 170 -1.54 -3.97 -25.83
C LEU A 170 -1.45 -3.52 -24.37
N GLY A 171 -1.11 -2.25 -24.08
CA GLY A 171 -1.04 -1.72 -22.72
C GLY A 171 -2.39 -1.64 -21.99
N ARG A 172 -3.50 -1.94 -22.67
CA ARG A 172 -4.83 -2.10 -22.06
C ARG A 172 -5.04 -3.48 -21.45
N LEU A 173 -4.23 -4.47 -21.83
CA LEU A 173 -4.33 -5.83 -21.30
C LEU A 173 -3.81 -5.86 -19.85
N PRO A 174 -4.41 -6.69 -18.97
CA PRO A 174 -3.95 -6.87 -17.60
C PRO A 174 -2.73 -7.81 -17.55
N ILE A 175 -1.72 -7.52 -18.36
CA ILE A 175 -0.50 -8.33 -18.52
C ILE A 175 0.72 -7.42 -18.28
N PRO A 176 1.62 -7.78 -17.36
CA PRO A 176 2.87 -7.05 -17.17
C PRO A 176 3.81 -7.21 -18.36
N ASP A 177 4.59 -6.17 -18.65
CA ASP A 177 5.74 -6.28 -19.54
C ASP A 177 6.93 -6.90 -18.78
N PHE A 178 7.06 -8.22 -18.88
CA PHE A 178 8.14 -8.97 -18.24
C PHE A 178 9.55 -8.56 -18.71
N LEU A 179 9.68 -7.91 -19.87
CA LEU A 179 10.95 -7.40 -20.39
C LEU A 179 11.30 -6.03 -19.80
N ARG A 180 10.35 -5.38 -19.14
CA ARG A 180 10.51 -4.06 -18.52
C ARG A 180 10.17 -4.12 -17.03
N PRO A 181 11.00 -4.82 -16.23
CA PRO A 181 10.85 -4.82 -14.79
C PRO A 181 11.00 -3.40 -14.25
N GLY A 182 10.09 -3.05 -13.34
CA GLY A 182 10.18 -1.84 -12.54
C GLY A 182 11.25 -1.94 -11.46
N GLN A 183 11.29 -0.92 -10.62
CA GLN A 183 12.24 -0.84 -9.52
C GLN A 183 11.50 -0.55 -8.22
N TRP A 184 12.19 -0.77 -7.11
CA TRP A 184 11.74 -0.45 -5.77
C TRP A 184 12.74 0.51 -5.16
N ARG A 185 12.26 1.69 -4.80
CA ARG A 185 13.07 2.72 -4.17
C ARG A 185 12.83 2.70 -2.66
N THR A 186 13.89 2.97 -1.90
CA THR A 186 13.84 3.08 -0.44
C THR A 186 14.27 4.48 -0.03
N TRP A 187 13.55 5.05 0.94
CA TRP A 187 13.83 6.32 1.57
C TRP A 187 14.31 6.12 3.00
N GLY A 188 15.21 7.00 3.44
CA GLY A 188 15.65 7.09 4.82
C GLY A 188 14.66 7.87 5.69
N PRO A 189 14.87 7.88 7.03
CA PRO A 189 14.05 8.64 7.98
C PRO A 189 13.98 10.15 7.75
N ASP A 190 14.89 10.69 6.96
CA ASP A 190 14.96 12.09 6.53
C ASP A 190 14.10 12.37 5.26
N GLY A 191 13.48 11.33 4.69
CA GLY A 191 12.72 11.42 3.45
C GLY A 191 13.59 11.44 2.19
N GLN A 192 14.91 11.21 2.29
CA GLN A 192 15.79 11.15 1.12
C GLN A 192 15.90 9.73 0.56
N PRO A 193 16.00 9.56 -0.77
CA PRO A 193 16.18 8.24 -1.36
C PRO A 193 17.58 7.71 -1.08
N ILE A 194 17.67 6.47 -0.61
CA ILE A 194 18.94 5.86 -0.18
C ILE A 194 19.30 4.58 -0.95
N ALA A 195 18.33 3.95 -1.60
CA ALA A 195 18.56 2.75 -2.40
C ALA A 195 17.50 2.59 -3.48
N THR A 196 17.88 1.97 -4.60
CA THR A 196 16.96 1.49 -5.64
C THR A 196 17.33 0.06 -6.01
N THR A 197 16.36 -0.84 -5.97
CA THR A 197 16.53 -2.29 -6.17
C THR A 197 15.54 -2.82 -7.20
N ARG A 198 15.80 -4.01 -7.75
CA ARG A 198 14.87 -4.63 -8.72
C ARG A 198 13.71 -5.37 -8.05
N THR A 199 13.90 -5.84 -6.83
CA THR A 199 12.94 -6.69 -6.10
C THR A 199 12.57 -6.04 -4.78
N SER A 200 11.30 -6.20 -4.37
CA SER A 200 10.85 -5.72 -3.07
C SER A 200 11.33 -6.62 -1.92
N PRO A 201 11.29 -6.15 -0.66
CA PRO A 201 11.42 -7.00 0.51
C PRO A 201 10.42 -8.17 0.58
N ARG A 202 9.27 -8.07 -0.11
CA ARG A 202 8.31 -9.18 -0.21
C ARG A 202 8.83 -10.32 -1.09
N ASP A 203 9.54 -9.99 -2.16
CA ASP A 203 9.93 -10.93 -3.22
C ASP A 203 11.36 -11.49 -3.01
N GLY A 204 11.87 -11.44 -1.78
CA GLY A 204 13.23 -11.88 -1.45
C GLY A 204 14.31 -10.82 -1.66
N GLY A 205 13.93 -9.56 -1.93
CA GLY A 205 14.85 -8.43 -1.85
C GLY A 205 15.40 -8.31 -0.43
N GLU A 206 16.71 -8.38 -0.28
CA GLU A 206 17.31 -8.26 1.04
C GLU A 206 17.10 -6.85 1.60
N LEU A 207 16.97 -6.76 2.93
CA LEU A 207 17.18 -5.49 3.65
C LEU A 207 18.43 -4.83 3.06
N VAL A 208 18.33 -3.54 2.69
CA VAL A 208 19.44 -2.73 2.14
C VAL A 208 20.76 -3.19 2.77
N LYS A 209 21.57 -3.96 2.04
CA LYS A 209 22.84 -4.48 2.56
C LYS A 209 23.89 -3.39 2.53
N GLY A 210 24.84 -3.46 3.47
CA GLY A 210 25.94 -2.50 3.61
C GLY A 210 25.83 -1.64 4.88
N PRO A 211 26.62 -0.57 5.00
CA PRO A 211 26.63 0.31 6.18
C PRO A 211 25.23 0.83 6.57
N LEU A 212 24.38 1.04 5.57
CA LEU A 212 22.96 1.42 5.73
C LEU A 212 22.11 0.36 6.47
N ALA A 213 22.44 -0.93 6.33
CA ALA A 213 21.76 -2.03 7.04
C ALA A 213 21.96 -1.95 8.56
N GLN A 214 23.13 -1.44 8.98
CA GLN A 214 23.47 -1.27 10.39
C GLN A 214 22.75 -0.06 10.99
N GLU A 215 22.59 1.03 10.24
CA GLU A 215 21.75 2.17 10.63
C GLU A 215 20.26 1.78 10.72
N LEU A 216 19.76 0.99 9.77
CA LEU A 216 18.41 0.40 9.77
C LEU A 216 18.09 -0.45 11.02
N ARG A 217 19.11 -1.04 11.66
CA ARG A 217 18.97 -1.89 12.87
C ARG A 217 19.26 -1.15 14.17
N ARG A 218 19.77 0.07 14.11
CA ARG A 218 19.95 0.90 15.30
C ARG A 218 18.58 1.40 15.74
N LYS A 219 18.08 0.85 16.84
CA LYS A 219 16.97 1.48 17.58
C LYS A 219 17.41 2.89 18.01
N PRO A 220 16.49 3.88 18.01
CA PRO A 220 16.71 5.09 18.79
C PRO A 220 16.84 4.74 20.28
#